data_AF-A0A354CVH5-F1
#
_entry.id   AF-A0A354CVH5-F1
#
_cell.length_a   1.000
_cell.length_b   1.000
_cell.length_c   1.000
_cell.angle_alpha   90.00
_cell.angle_beta   90.00
_cell.angle_gamma   90.00
#
_symmetry.space_group_name_H-M   'P 1'
#
loop_
_entity.id
_entity.type
_entity.pdbx_description
1 polymer ?
#
loop_
_entity_poly.entity_id
_entity_poly.type
_entity_poly.pdbx_seq_one_letter_code
_entity_poly.pdbx_strand_id
1 'polypeptide(L)'
;GHTKVVDPAVEATCTEAGKTEGSHCSACGTVIKAQETIPAKGHMEVIDPAVEATCTEEGKTEGSHCSVCGTVIIESKIIAALGHDWNEGRITKDPTCTEKGEKEFQCSRCNETKTEDIAENNHSFGDWQSDAERHWKLCTECNIKEFESEHQWDKGTVTVSPTEDSPGEKLYRCTVCGESRTEELPALGGDHKNGIITKDVRPGENAPKTEFETPLDELIEAVLTAEEREAVKNGMDIEIVLTVDDGTKFVSDEDRAKVEAAIDGINNCKLGQYLDINLFKILGGDQKRITETSALITIKFEVPEALRSENGKYSVIRVHNGEASVLSDLDDSLNTVTIQTDKFSTYALVYYEEVQSPVQSETPNGSDDNNDNSNDNDDNDDNLPTGYAVSLIPFTAAIIFTLTSFRRKEKK
;
A
#
# COMPACT_ATOMS: atom_id res chain seq x y z
N GLY A 1 -136.02 2.29 27.63
CA GLY A 1 -135.31 1.80 26.43
C GLY A 1 -133.93 2.42 26.39
N HIS A 2 -132.93 1.70 25.88
CA HIS A 2 -131.56 2.21 25.77
C HIS A 2 -131.38 3.02 24.47
N THR A 3 -130.77 4.21 24.55
CA THR A 3 -130.42 5.03 23.38
C THR A 3 -129.00 4.69 22.93
N LYS A 4 -128.87 4.11 21.73
CA LYS A 4 -127.60 3.62 21.18
C LYS A 4 -126.69 4.77 20.73
N VAL A 5 -125.45 4.79 21.22
CA VAL A 5 -124.33 5.58 20.69
C VAL A 5 -123.32 4.63 20.06
N VAL A 6 -122.80 5.00 18.88
CA VAL A 6 -121.81 4.19 18.15
C VAL A 6 -120.42 4.53 18.66
N ASP A 7 -119.65 3.49 18.98
CA ASP A 7 -118.22 3.59 19.26
C ASP A 7 -117.49 3.28 17.95
N PRO A 8 -116.82 4.27 17.32
CA PRO A 8 -116.26 4.12 15.99
C PRO A 8 -115.17 3.03 15.95
N ALA A 9 -115.04 2.37 14.80
CA ALA A 9 -113.93 1.46 14.55
C ALA A 9 -112.59 2.22 14.60
N VAL A 10 -111.57 1.55 15.13
CA VAL A 10 -110.18 2.04 15.12
C VAL A 10 -109.38 1.05 14.29
N GLU A 11 -108.83 1.50 13.16
CA GLU A 11 -108.02 0.64 12.30
C GLU A 11 -106.76 0.18 13.04
N ALA A 12 -106.39 -1.09 12.86
CA ALA A 12 -105.13 -1.61 13.38
C ALA A 12 -103.94 -0.95 12.63
N THR A 13 -102.91 -0.56 13.37
CA THR A 13 -101.64 -0.06 12.84
C THR A 13 -100.60 -1.18 12.86
N CYS A 14 -99.35 -0.88 12.54
CA CYS A 14 -98.27 -1.87 12.61
C CYS A 14 -98.00 -2.36 14.05
N THR A 15 -98.17 -1.49 15.06
CA THR A 15 -97.83 -1.78 16.46
C THR A 15 -99.03 -1.77 17.40
N GLU A 16 -100.10 -1.04 17.07
CA GLU A 16 -101.29 -0.95 17.90
C GLU A 16 -102.43 -1.78 17.32
N ALA A 17 -103.04 -2.57 18.19
CA ALA A 17 -104.25 -3.32 17.87
C ALA A 17 -105.42 -2.36 17.60
N GLY A 18 -106.19 -2.66 16.56
CA GLY A 18 -107.41 -1.94 16.23
C GLY A 18 -108.61 -2.44 17.03
N LYS A 19 -109.77 -1.84 16.78
CA LYS A 19 -111.07 -2.27 17.32
C LYS A 19 -112.14 -2.24 16.25
N THR A 20 -112.99 -3.26 16.22
CA THR A 20 -114.22 -3.24 15.41
C THR A 20 -115.20 -2.18 15.92
N GLU A 21 -116.17 -1.76 15.09
CA GLU A 21 -117.23 -0.84 15.52
C GLU A 21 -118.14 -1.47 16.59
N GLY A 22 -118.32 -0.75 17.71
CA GLY A 22 -119.14 -1.16 18.85
C GLY A 22 -120.27 -0.16 19.14
N SER A 23 -120.99 -0.37 20.25
CA SER A 23 -121.98 0.61 20.71
C SER A 23 -122.36 0.45 22.17
N HIS A 24 -122.70 1.57 22.83
CA HIS A 24 -123.15 1.62 24.22
C HIS A 24 -124.38 2.52 24.40
N CYS A 25 -125.03 2.44 25.56
CA CYS A 25 -126.14 3.31 25.93
C CYS A 25 -125.66 4.66 26.50
N SER A 26 -126.02 5.79 25.89
CA SER A 26 -125.58 7.13 26.33
C SER A 26 -125.95 7.48 27.78
N ALA A 27 -127.06 6.94 28.28
CA ALA A 27 -127.60 7.31 29.59
C ALA A 27 -127.01 6.50 30.77
N CYS A 28 -126.53 5.27 30.52
CA CYS A 28 -126.13 4.35 31.59
C CYS A 28 -124.86 3.53 31.30
N GLY A 29 -124.26 3.68 30.12
CA GLY A 29 -122.99 3.04 29.76
C GLY A 29 -123.05 1.54 29.43
N THR A 30 -124.24 0.91 29.49
CA THR A 30 -124.38 -0.52 29.16
C THR A 30 -123.94 -0.79 27.71
N VAL A 31 -123.02 -1.74 27.52
CA VAL A 31 -122.52 -2.16 26.21
C VAL A 31 -123.61 -2.92 25.46
N ILE A 32 -123.99 -2.42 24.29
CA ILE A 32 -125.04 -3.00 23.43
C ILE A 32 -124.41 -3.94 22.40
N LYS A 33 -123.22 -3.59 21.89
CA LYS A 33 -122.37 -4.45 21.04
C LYS A 33 -120.92 -4.22 21.45
N ALA A 34 -120.27 -5.25 21.95
CA ALA A 34 -118.87 -5.15 22.37
C ALA A 34 -117.95 -4.90 21.16
N GLN A 35 -116.92 -4.08 21.33
CA GLN A 35 -115.82 -4.00 20.38
C GLN A 35 -114.92 -5.23 20.54
N GLU A 36 -114.48 -5.80 19.43
CA GLU A 36 -113.48 -6.87 19.41
C GLU A 36 -112.13 -6.29 18.98
N THR A 37 -111.05 -6.78 19.59
CA THR A 37 -109.69 -6.35 19.29
C THR A 37 -109.25 -6.97 17.96
N ILE A 38 -108.79 -6.13 17.03
CA ILE A 38 -108.12 -6.55 15.79
C ILE A 38 -106.62 -6.54 16.07
N PRO A 39 -105.90 -7.68 15.97
CA PRO A 39 -104.46 -7.70 16.18
C PRO A 39 -103.73 -6.64 15.34
N ALA A 40 -102.65 -6.09 15.89
CA ALA A 40 -101.79 -5.19 15.11
C ALA A 40 -101.33 -5.88 13.82
N LYS A 41 -101.23 -5.13 12.73
CA LYS A 41 -100.90 -5.67 11.40
C LYS A 41 -99.47 -6.25 11.33
N GLY A 42 -98.62 -5.89 12.29
CA GLY A 42 -97.20 -6.20 12.27
C GLY A 42 -96.44 -5.36 11.25
N HIS A 43 -95.14 -5.61 11.15
CA HIS A 43 -94.27 -4.94 10.18
C HIS A 43 -94.14 -5.77 8.91
N MET A 44 -94.21 -5.10 7.76
CA MET A 44 -93.95 -5.70 6.45
C MET A 44 -92.55 -5.29 6.00
N GLU A 45 -91.60 -6.22 6.17
CA GLU A 45 -90.18 -5.99 5.94
C GLU A 45 -89.85 -5.72 4.47
N VAL A 46 -89.07 -4.67 4.25
CA VAL A 46 -88.37 -4.36 3.00
C VAL A 46 -86.89 -4.24 3.31
N ILE A 47 -86.07 -4.98 2.56
CA ILE A 47 -84.62 -5.00 2.73
C ILE A 47 -84.00 -3.74 2.10
N ASP A 48 -83.19 -3.03 2.87
CA ASP A 48 -82.31 -1.97 2.40
C ASP A 48 -80.96 -2.62 2.05
N PRO A 49 -80.58 -2.68 0.76
CA PRO A 49 -79.40 -3.43 0.33
C PRO A 49 -78.12 -2.84 0.92
N ALA A 50 -77.12 -3.70 1.15
CA ALA A 50 -75.80 -3.28 1.56
C ALA A 50 -75.15 -2.34 0.52
N VAL A 51 -74.38 -1.38 1.00
CA VAL A 51 -73.55 -0.49 0.18
C VAL A 51 -72.10 -0.77 0.53
N GLU A 52 -71.32 -1.26 -0.42
CA GLU A 52 -69.90 -1.54 -0.20
C GLU A 52 -69.13 -0.24 0.07
N ALA A 53 -68.16 -0.31 0.98
CA ALA A 53 -67.26 0.82 1.24
C ALA A 53 -66.29 1.01 0.06
N THR A 54 -65.96 2.26 -0.26
CA THR A 54 -64.93 2.60 -1.25
C THR A 54 -63.67 3.13 -0.58
N CYS A 55 -62.67 3.57 -1.35
CA CYS A 55 -61.46 4.17 -0.77
C CYS A 55 -61.75 5.44 0.04
N THR A 56 -62.76 6.22 -0.33
CA THR A 56 -63.06 7.54 0.25
C THR A 56 -64.44 7.63 0.89
N GLU A 57 -65.37 6.76 0.50
CA GLU A 57 -66.74 6.77 1.01
C GLU A 57 -67.00 5.57 1.92
N GLU A 58 -67.68 5.82 3.03
CA GLU A 58 -68.15 4.78 3.95
C GLU A 58 -69.24 3.92 3.28
N GLY A 59 -69.21 2.62 3.58
CA GLY A 59 -70.26 1.67 3.23
C GLY A 59 -71.28 1.48 4.34
N LYS A 60 -72.27 0.63 4.10
CA LYS A 60 -73.28 0.21 5.07
C LYS A 60 -73.60 -1.27 4.93
N THR A 61 -73.75 -1.97 6.05
CA THR A 61 -74.32 -3.33 6.03
C THR A 61 -75.78 -3.30 5.57
N GLU A 62 -76.27 -4.44 5.13
CA GLU A 62 -77.71 -4.63 4.88
C GLU A 62 -78.53 -4.26 6.13
N GLY A 63 -79.66 -3.59 5.91
CA GLY A 63 -80.64 -3.26 6.93
C GLY A 63 -82.06 -3.53 6.41
N SER A 64 -83.08 -3.18 7.19
CA SER A 64 -84.45 -3.28 6.70
C SER A 64 -85.41 -2.34 7.40
N HIS A 65 -86.47 -1.95 6.71
CA HIS A 65 -87.52 -1.09 7.23
C HIS A 65 -88.91 -1.64 6.90
N CYS A 66 -89.92 -1.18 7.64
CA CYS A 66 -91.31 -1.48 7.34
C CYS A 66 -91.81 -0.59 6.19
N SER A 67 -92.28 -1.20 5.09
CA SER A 67 -92.87 -0.46 3.96
C SER A 67 -94.09 0.41 4.30
N VAL A 68 -94.79 0.07 5.38
CA VAL A 68 -96.06 0.73 5.75
C VAL A 68 -95.83 1.90 6.71
N CYS A 69 -94.93 1.78 7.67
CA CYS A 69 -94.73 2.76 8.74
C CYS A 69 -93.31 3.31 8.87
N GLY A 70 -92.35 2.82 8.07
CA GLY A 70 -90.96 3.28 8.05
C GLY A 70 -90.12 2.88 9.26
N THR A 71 -90.66 2.11 10.21
CA THR A 71 -89.89 1.60 11.36
C THR A 71 -88.71 0.76 10.87
N VAL A 72 -87.50 1.09 11.33
CA VAL A 72 -86.31 0.28 11.10
C VAL A 72 -86.45 -1.03 11.87
N ILE A 73 -86.40 -2.14 11.14
CA ILE A 73 -86.54 -3.51 11.68
C ILE A 73 -85.15 -4.04 12.00
N ILE A 74 -84.21 -3.88 11.07
CA ILE A 74 -82.79 -4.18 11.25
C ILE A 74 -82.00 -2.91 10.96
N GLU A 75 -81.30 -2.40 11.97
CA GLU A 75 -80.46 -1.22 11.83
C GLU A 75 -79.18 -1.55 11.06
N SER A 76 -78.91 -0.79 9.99
CA SER A 76 -77.66 -0.91 9.24
C SER A 76 -76.49 -0.31 10.02
N LYS A 77 -75.29 -0.88 9.85
CA LYS A 77 -74.06 -0.41 10.48
C LYS A 77 -73.15 0.22 9.44
N ILE A 78 -72.50 1.31 9.82
CA ILE A 78 -71.50 1.99 8.99
C ILE A 78 -70.25 1.12 8.88
N ILE A 79 -69.73 0.99 7.66
CA ILE A 79 -68.44 0.37 7.34
C ILE A 79 -67.49 1.50 6.96
N ALA A 80 -66.39 1.66 7.69
CA ALA A 80 -65.41 2.71 7.40
C ALA A 80 -64.87 2.61 5.97
N ALA A 81 -64.55 3.75 5.37
CA ALA A 81 -63.87 3.79 4.08
C ALA A 81 -62.58 2.94 4.11
N LEU A 82 -62.30 2.23 3.03
CA LEU A 82 -61.20 1.26 2.95
C LEU A 82 -59.82 1.92 2.99
N GLY A 83 -59.74 3.23 2.75
CA GLY A 83 -58.50 3.94 2.50
C GLY A 83 -57.85 3.54 1.18
N HIS A 84 -56.74 4.21 0.86
CA HIS A 84 -55.95 3.92 -0.33
C HIS A 84 -54.96 2.79 -0.08
N ASP A 85 -54.80 1.95 -1.10
CA ASP A 85 -53.86 0.82 -1.14
C ASP A 85 -52.80 1.12 -2.19
N TRP A 86 -51.77 1.83 -1.75
CA TRP A 86 -50.71 2.33 -2.61
C TRP A 86 -49.78 1.20 -3.06
N ASN A 87 -49.42 1.19 -4.34
CA ASN A 87 -48.40 0.29 -4.87
C ASN A 87 -46.97 0.65 -4.36
N GLU A 88 -45.94 -0.03 -4.85
CA GLU A 88 -44.54 0.24 -4.49
C GLU A 88 -44.04 1.62 -4.94
N GLY A 89 -44.81 2.32 -5.77
CA GLY A 89 -44.45 3.58 -6.39
C GLY A 89 -43.46 3.42 -7.55
N ARG A 90 -43.43 4.41 -8.44
CA ARG A 90 -42.52 4.49 -9.57
C ARG A 90 -41.79 5.83 -9.53
N ILE A 91 -40.48 5.81 -9.74
CA ILE A 91 -39.69 7.03 -9.90
C ILE A 91 -40.10 7.68 -11.23
N THR A 92 -40.64 8.90 -11.15
CA THR A 92 -41.06 9.71 -12.31
C THR A 92 -40.03 10.77 -12.65
N LYS A 93 -39.26 11.21 -11.66
CA LYS A 93 -38.13 12.12 -11.81
C LYS A 93 -36.98 11.61 -10.95
N ASP A 94 -35.84 11.28 -11.56
CA ASP A 94 -34.65 10.89 -10.80
C ASP A 94 -34.06 12.12 -10.08
N PRO A 95 -33.59 11.97 -8.82
CA PRO A 95 -32.90 13.05 -8.12
C PRO A 95 -31.56 13.36 -8.79
N THR A 96 -31.17 14.64 -8.75
CA THR A 96 -29.83 15.11 -9.12
C THR A 96 -29.15 15.70 -7.88
N CYS A 97 -27.91 16.15 -8.00
CA CYS A 97 -27.22 16.84 -6.91
C CYS A 97 -27.70 18.28 -6.65
N THR A 98 -28.65 18.80 -7.46
CA THR A 98 -29.20 20.15 -7.30
C THR A 98 -30.73 20.20 -7.26
N GLU A 99 -31.39 19.10 -7.59
CA GLU A 99 -32.85 18.99 -7.64
C GLU A 99 -33.32 17.66 -7.07
N LYS A 100 -34.39 17.72 -6.26
CA LYS A 100 -35.07 16.54 -5.76
C LYS A 100 -35.68 15.71 -6.91
N GLY A 101 -35.73 14.42 -6.69
CA GLY A 101 -36.50 13.48 -7.50
C GLY A 101 -37.94 13.38 -7.02
N GLU A 102 -38.75 12.62 -7.74
CA GLU A 102 -40.16 12.40 -7.44
C GLU A 102 -40.51 10.92 -7.63
N LYS A 103 -41.32 10.39 -6.70
CA LYS A 103 -41.90 9.05 -6.76
C LYS A 103 -43.43 9.16 -6.74
N GLU A 104 -44.07 8.58 -7.75
CA GLU A 104 -45.52 8.55 -7.87
C GLU A 104 -46.07 7.19 -7.45
N PHE A 105 -47.13 7.20 -6.64
CA PHE A 105 -47.85 6.02 -6.17
C PHE A 105 -49.25 6.00 -6.76
N GLN A 106 -49.76 4.82 -7.07
CA GLN A 106 -51.13 4.63 -7.55
C GLN A 106 -51.88 3.65 -6.65
N CYS A 107 -53.12 3.98 -6.30
CA CYS A 107 -54.01 3.12 -5.55
C CYS A 107 -54.52 1.96 -6.43
N SER A 108 -54.34 0.72 -5.98
CA SER A 108 -54.79 -0.48 -6.68
C SER A 108 -56.31 -0.61 -6.84
N ARG A 109 -57.08 0.14 -6.03
CA ARG A 109 -58.54 0.05 -5.95
C ARG A 109 -59.29 1.15 -6.69
N CYS A 110 -58.74 2.37 -6.76
CA CYS A 110 -59.49 3.56 -7.21
C CYS A 110 -58.72 4.49 -8.16
N ASN A 111 -57.54 4.09 -8.66
CA ASN A 111 -56.68 4.85 -9.57
C ASN A 111 -56.17 6.22 -9.08
N GLU A 112 -56.55 6.65 -7.87
CA GLU A 112 -56.01 7.84 -7.23
C GLU A 112 -54.49 7.76 -7.15
N THR A 113 -53.83 8.91 -7.24
CA THR A 113 -52.37 9.02 -7.25
C THR A 113 -51.86 9.97 -6.18
N LYS A 114 -50.68 9.69 -5.64
CA LYS A 114 -49.94 10.65 -4.80
C LYS A 114 -48.48 10.69 -5.19
N THR A 115 -47.82 11.81 -4.97
CA THR A 115 -46.40 12.01 -5.26
C THR A 115 -45.64 12.35 -3.99
N GLU A 116 -44.46 11.77 -3.82
CA GLU A 116 -43.53 12.06 -2.72
C GLU A 116 -42.16 12.46 -3.27
N ASP A 117 -41.51 13.41 -2.60
CA ASP A 117 -40.15 13.86 -2.93
C ASP A 117 -39.10 12.78 -2.61
N ILE A 118 -38.11 12.65 -3.48
CA ILE A 118 -36.86 11.91 -3.24
C ILE A 118 -35.75 12.95 -3.02
N ALA A 119 -35.00 12.83 -1.92
CA ALA A 119 -33.90 13.75 -1.60
C ALA A 119 -32.88 13.86 -2.74
N GLU A 120 -32.22 15.02 -2.84
CA GLU A 120 -31.14 15.24 -3.79
C GLU A 120 -29.99 14.23 -3.59
N ASN A 121 -29.28 13.93 -4.68
CA ASN A 121 -28.05 13.15 -4.59
C ASN A 121 -26.92 13.98 -3.96
N ASN A 122 -25.96 13.31 -3.36
CA ASN A 122 -24.75 13.99 -2.90
C ASN A 122 -23.89 14.44 -4.09
N HIS A 123 -23.16 15.56 -3.94
CA HIS A 123 -22.17 15.97 -4.93
C HIS A 123 -21.04 14.94 -5.02
N SER A 124 -20.75 14.50 -6.25
CA SER A 124 -19.54 13.74 -6.58
C SER A 124 -18.50 14.68 -7.17
N PHE A 125 -17.31 14.73 -6.59
CA PHE A 125 -16.25 15.68 -6.98
C PHE A 125 -15.13 14.98 -7.76
N GLY A 126 -14.76 15.57 -8.89
CA GLY A 126 -13.72 15.04 -9.77
C GLY A 126 -12.28 15.32 -9.31
N ASP A 127 -11.39 15.36 -10.30
CA ASP A 127 -9.99 15.73 -10.12
C ASP A 127 -9.84 17.18 -9.63
N TRP A 128 -8.71 17.45 -8.97
CA TRP A 128 -8.36 18.80 -8.56
C TRP A 128 -8.17 19.70 -9.78
N GLN A 129 -8.74 20.89 -9.71
CA GLN A 129 -8.52 21.98 -10.64
C GLN A 129 -7.67 23.04 -9.96
N SER A 130 -6.91 23.79 -10.74
CA SER A 130 -5.98 24.82 -10.25
C SER A 130 -5.90 26.02 -11.18
N ASP A 131 -5.54 27.16 -10.59
CA ASP A 131 -5.01 28.33 -11.27
C ASP A 131 -3.71 28.79 -10.57
N ALA A 132 -3.22 29.99 -10.88
CA ALA A 132 -1.97 30.49 -10.32
C ALA A 132 -2.03 30.75 -8.79
N GLU A 133 -3.21 30.96 -8.23
CA GLU A 133 -3.40 31.38 -6.83
C GLU A 133 -3.98 30.25 -5.97
N ARG A 134 -4.89 29.43 -6.54
CA ARG A 134 -5.73 28.50 -5.79
C ARG A 134 -5.97 27.18 -6.52
N HIS A 135 -6.49 26.22 -5.78
CA HIS A 135 -7.05 24.98 -6.31
C HIS A 135 -8.42 24.67 -5.69
N TRP A 136 -9.26 23.93 -6.41
CA TRP A 136 -10.63 23.56 -6.02
C TRP A 136 -11.06 22.25 -6.66
N LYS A 137 -12.21 21.69 -6.22
CA LYS A 137 -12.88 20.61 -6.94
C LYS A 137 -14.20 21.08 -7.54
N LEU A 138 -14.55 20.48 -8.68
CA LEU A 138 -15.84 20.67 -9.33
C LEU A 138 -16.67 19.41 -9.17
N CYS A 139 -17.96 19.58 -8.88
CA CYS A 139 -18.89 18.47 -8.98
C CYS A 139 -18.97 18.01 -10.44
N THR A 140 -18.87 16.70 -10.68
CA THR A 140 -18.83 16.13 -12.04
C THR A 140 -20.15 16.25 -12.81
N GLU A 141 -21.24 16.58 -12.12
CA GLU A 141 -22.57 16.73 -12.74
C GLU A 141 -22.97 18.21 -12.88
N CYS A 142 -22.95 18.98 -11.78
CA CYS A 142 -23.43 20.37 -11.78
C CYS A 142 -22.33 21.44 -11.85
N ASN A 143 -21.05 21.05 -11.79
CA ASN A 143 -19.90 21.95 -11.78
C ASN A 143 -19.88 22.98 -10.64
N ILE A 144 -20.58 22.74 -9.52
CA ILE A 144 -20.41 23.57 -8.32
C ILE A 144 -18.95 23.48 -7.84
N LYS A 145 -18.37 24.63 -7.50
CA LYS A 145 -17.01 24.77 -7.00
C LYS A 145 -17.01 24.64 -5.47
N GLU A 146 -16.22 23.73 -4.96
CA GLU A 146 -16.03 23.48 -3.52
C GLU A 146 -14.57 23.20 -3.19
N PHE A 147 -14.23 23.22 -1.90
CA PHE A 147 -12.88 22.99 -1.38
C PHE A 147 -11.82 23.93 -1.96
N GLU A 148 -12.23 25.17 -2.27
CA GLU A 148 -11.30 26.18 -2.76
C GLU A 148 -10.30 26.55 -1.66
N SER A 149 -9.01 26.45 -1.97
CA SER A 149 -7.94 26.88 -1.06
C SER A 149 -6.68 27.31 -1.81
N GLU A 150 -5.83 28.08 -1.13
CA GLU A 150 -4.53 28.48 -1.65
C GLU A 150 -3.57 27.29 -1.77
N HIS A 151 -2.57 27.42 -2.64
CA HIS A 151 -1.59 26.36 -2.85
C HIS A 151 -0.70 26.11 -1.63
N GLN A 152 -0.59 24.83 -1.25
CA GLN A 152 0.41 24.36 -0.29
C GLN A 152 1.61 23.82 -1.06
N TRP A 153 2.62 24.67 -1.25
CA TRP A 153 3.84 24.32 -1.96
C TRP A 153 4.75 23.42 -1.11
N ASP A 154 5.43 22.48 -1.75
CA ASP A 154 6.53 21.74 -1.13
C ASP A 154 7.76 22.64 -0.87
N LYS A 155 8.86 22.03 -0.41
CA LYS A 155 10.12 22.77 -0.15
C LYS A 155 10.81 23.26 -1.43
N GLY A 156 10.30 22.85 -2.59
CA GLY A 156 10.89 23.02 -3.90
C GLY A 156 12.15 22.18 -4.10
N THR A 157 12.49 21.91 -5.36
CA THR A 157 13.69 21.18 -5.78
C THR A 157 14.43 22.01 -6.80
N VAL A 158 15.75 22.13 -6.66
CA VAL A 158 16.60 22.81 -7.65
C VAL A 158 16.65 21.94 -8.91
N THR A 159 16.09 22.44 -10.00
CA THR A 159 16.06 21.75 -11.31
C THR A 159 17.22 22.20 -12.19
N VAL A 160 17.69 23.43 -11.99
CA VAL A 160 18.86 24.00 -12.64
C VAL A 160 19.69 24.71 -11.57
N SER A 161 20.90 24.23 -11.31
CA SER A 161 21.79 24.91 -10.36
C SER A 161 22.26 26.25 -10.96
N PRO A 162 22.27 27.36 -10.18
CA PRO A 162 22.84 28.62 -10.64
C PRO A 162 24.35 28.46 -10.88
N THR A 163 24.88 29.20 -11.84
CA THR A 163 26.33 29.32 -12.08
C THR A 163 26.81 30.72 -11.74
N GLU A 164 28.10 31.00 -11.91
CA GLU A 164 28.67 32.35 -11.77
C GLU A 164 27.89 33.39 -12.58
N ASP A 165 27.56 33.06 -13.84
CA ASP A 165 27.00 33.98 -14.82
C ASP A 165 25.53 33.73 -15.18
N SER A 166 24.96 32.60 -14.76
CA SER A 166 23.62 32.19 -15.15
C SER A 166 22.74 31.91 -13.94
N PRO A 167 21.49 32.43 -13.91
CA PRO A 167 20.55 32.08 -12.86
C PRO A 167 20.21 30.59 -12.89
N GLY A 168 19.86 30.06 -11.72
CA GLY A 168 19.32 28.72 -11.55
C GLY A 168 17.80 28.73 -11.59
N GLU A 169 17.20 27.56 -11.43
CA GLU A 169 15.75 27.39 -11.35
C GLU A 169 15.40 26.42 -10.22
N LYS A 170 14.38 26.79 -9.46
CA LYS A 170 13.78 25.97 -8.42
C LYS A 170 12.31 25.70 -8.75
N LEU A 171 11.95 24.43 -8.84
CA LEU A 171 10.58 23.97 -9.10
C LEU A 171 9.86 23.67 -7.78
N TYR A 172 8.68 24.24 -7.59
CA TYR A 172 7.76 23.91 -6.50
C TYR A 172 6.55 23.14 -7.04
N ARG A 173 6.08 22.15 -6.28
CA ARG A 173 4.83 21.44 -6.57
C ARG A 173 3.85 21.60 -5.43
N CYS A 174 2.58 21.86 -5.76
CA CYS A 174 1.53 21.85 -4.76
C CYS A 174 1.29 20.41 -4.30
N THR A 175 1.35 20.17 -3.00
CA THR A 175 1.19 18.83 -2.40
C THR A 175 -0.23 18.28 -2.50
N VAL A 176 -1.21 19.11 -2.87
CA VAL A 176 -2.63 18.76 -2.96
C VAL A 176 -3.05 18.49 -4.40
N CYS A 177 -2.83 19.44 -5.31
CA CYS A 177 -3.30 19.37 -6.71
C CYS A 177 -2.21 19.00 -7.72
N GLY A 178 -0.92 19.09 -7.34
CA GLY A 178 0.20 18.80 -8.25
C GLY A 178 0.57 19.95 -9.20
N GLU A 179 -0.16 21.07 -9.15
CA GLU A 179 0.20 22.30 -9.87
C GLU A 179 1.65 22.67 -9.59
N SER A 180 2.32 23.23 -10.59
CA SER A 180 3.75 23.49 -10.52
C SER A 180 4.05 24.96 -10.80
N ARG A 181 4.99 25.52 -10.05
CA ARG A 181 5.55 26.85 -10.33
C ARG A 181 7.06 26.83 -10.21
N THR A 182 7.72 27.71 -10.96
CA THR A 182 9.17 27.88 -10.89
C THR A 182 9.54 29.23 -10.27
N GLU A 183 10.68 29.25 -9.60
CA GLU A 183 11.33 30.43 -9.06
C GLU A 183 12.76 30.48 -9.64
N GLU A 184 13.12 31.61 -10.22
CA GLU A 184 14.48 31.85 -10.70
C GLU A 184 15.40 32.11 -9.50
N LEU A 185 16.50 31.37 -9.41
CA LEU A 185 17.54 31.59 -8.42
C LEU A 185 18.59 32.53 -9.01
N PRO A 186 19.04 33.57 -8.28
CA PRO A 186 20.06 34.48 -8.80
C PRO A 186 21.36 33.72 -9.12
N ALA A 187 22.09 34.19 -10.14
CA ALA A 187 23.45 33.73 -10.41
C ALA A 187 24.35 33.95 -9.19
N LEU A 188 25.35 33.08 -9.02
CA LEU A 188 26.22 33.05 -7.84
C LEU A 188 27.18 34.25 -7.78
N GLY A 189 27.52 34.84 -8.94
CA GLY A 189 28.48 35.94 -9.04
C GLY A 189 29.94 35.51 -8.86
N GLY A 190 30.87 36.37 -9.27
CA GLY A 190 32.30 36.06 -9.44
C GLY A 190 33.16 35.83 -8.19
N ASP A 191 32.55 35.75 -7.00
CA ASP A 191 33.24 35.40 -5.76
C ASP A 191 32.92 33.96 -5.27
N HIS A 192 32.14 33.21 -6.05
CA HIS A 192 31.75 31.84 -5.69
C HIS A 192 32.94 30.88 -5.80
N LYS A 193 33.57 30.58 -4.66
CA LYS A 193 34.56 29.50 -4.57
C LYS A 193 33.83 28.17 -4.44
N ASN A 194 34.04 27.27 -5.39
CA ASN A 194 33.67 25.87 -5.22
C ASN A 194 34.34 25.34 -3.95
N GLY A 195 33.63 24.47 -3.23
CA GLY A 195 34.21 23.70 -2.15
C GLY A 195 35.35 22.83 -2.68
N ILE A 196 36.32 22.56 -1.83
CA ILE A 196 37.47 21.72 -2.16
C ILE A 196 37.18 20.32 -1.64
N ILE A 197 37.41 19.33 -2.50
CA ILE A 197 37.44 17.93 -2.09
C ILE A 197 38.89 17.53 -1.87
N THR A 198 39.20 16.99 -0.69
CA THR A 198 40.53 16.47 -0.36
C THR A 198 40.45 15.01 0.03
N LYS A 199 41.57 14.29 -0.12
CA LYS A 199 41.77 12.95 0.45
C LYS A 199 42.93 12.98 1.42
N ASP A 200 42.79 12.27 2.53
CA ASP A 200 43.81 12.18 3.59
C ASP A 200 43.88 10.75 4.16
N VAL A 201 45.05 10.35 4.64
CA VAL A 201 45.26 9.07 5.34
C VAL A 201 45.80 9.37 6.72
N ARG A 202 45.07 8.93 7.75
CA ARG A 202 45.39 9.17 9.16
C ARG A 202 45.75 7.85 9.85
N PRO A 203 47.04 7.51 9.95
CA PRO A 203 47.46 6.30 10.64
C PRO A 203 47.33 6.44 12.16
N GLY A 204 46.88 5.37 12.81
CA GLY A 204 46.88 5.17 14.25
C GLY A 204 48.22 4.65 14.78
N GLU A 205 48.29 4.40 16.09
CA GLU A 205 49.52 3.99 16.75
C GLU A 205 49.87 2.53 16.40
N ASN A 206 51.07 2.28 15.86
CA ASN A 206 51.52 0.95 15.40
C ASN A 206 50.80 0.41 14.14
N ALA A 207 50.08 1.27 13.42
CA ALA A 207 49.52 0.94 12.12
C ALA A 207 50.61 0.94 11.02
N PRO A 208 50.49 0.07 9.99
CA PRO A 208 51.33 0.17 8.81
C PRO A 208 51.08 1.51 8.09
N LYS A 209 52.15 2.08 7.54
CA LYS A 209 52.04 3.26 6.68
C LYS A 209 51.15 2.90 5.48
N THR A 210 50.13 3.73 5.23
CA THR A 210 49.07 3.44 4.24
C THR A 210 48.89 4.62 3.30
N GLU A 211 48.58 4.34 2.05
CA GLU A 211 48.39 5.32 0.98
C GLU A 211 47.16 4.97 0.12
N PHE A 212 46.45 6.00 -0.34
CA PHE A 212 45.40 5.86 -1.34
C PHE A 212 46.01 5.81 -2.74
N GLU A 213 45.97 4.64 -3.38
CA GLU A 213 46.34 4.51 -4.79
C GLU A 213 45.23 5.00 -5.72
N THR A 214 43.96 4.89 -5.30
CA THR A 214 42.85 5.39 -6.11
C THR A 214 42.96 6.92 -6.34
N PRO A 215 42.86 7.37 -7.59
CA PRO A 215 42.76 8.80 -7.93
C PRO A 215 41.59 9.50 -7.23
N LEU A 216 41.72 10.81 -6.98
CA LEU A 216 40.71 11.55 -6.23
C LEU A 216 39.35 11.62 -6.96
N ASP A 217 39.35 11.74 -8.28
CA ASP A 217 38.17 11.74 -9.13
C ASP A 217 37.40 10.41 -9.05
N GLU A 218 38.10 9.28 -9.05
CA GLU A 218 37.50 7.96 -8.85
C GLU A 218 36.95 7.80 -7.42
N LEU A 219 37.68 8.30 -6.41
CA LEU A 219 37.21 8.29 -5.01
C LEU A 219 35.92 9.11 -4.83
N ILE A 220 35.80 10.25 -5.52
CA ILE A 220 34.61 11.11 -5.48
C ILE A 220 33.36 10.34 -5.92
N GLU A 221 33.44 9.59 -7.03
CA GLU A 221 32.30 8.80 -7.53
C GLU A 221 32.02 7.57 -6.66
N ALA A 222 33.06 6.97 -6.07
CA ALA A 222 32.95 5.81 -5.20
C ALA A 222 32.31 6.14 -3.83
N VAL A 223 32.51 7.37 -3.33
CA VAL A 223 32.25 7.74 -1.93
C VAL A 223 31.11 8.75 -1.74
N LEU A 224 30.97 9.72 -2.66
CA LEU A 224 30.03 10.83 -2.49
C LEU A 224 28.71 10.57 -3.20
N THR A 225 27.62 11.05 -2.63
CA THR A 225 26.30 11.06 -3.30
C THR A 225 26.20 12.22 -4.29
N ALA A 226 25.21 12.18 -5.19
CA ALA A 226 24.94 13.30 -6.10
C ALA A 226 24.65 14.60 -5.35
N GLU A 227 23.93 14.52 -4.23
CA GLU A 227 23.61 15.66 -3.36
C GLU A 227 24.86 16.26 -2.73
N GLU A 228 25.79 15.42 -2.26
CA GLU A 228 27.05 15.88 -1.65
C GLU A 228 27.99 16.50 -2.68
N ARG A 229 28.07 15.93 -3.89
CA ARG A 229 28.81 16.55 -5.01
C ARG A 229 28.21 17.89 -5.42
N GLU A 230 26.89 18.04 -5.31
CA GLU A 230 26.24 19.31 -5.55
C GLU A 230 26.50 20.32 -4.42
N ALA A 231 26.56 19.87 -3.16
CA ALA A 231 26.94 20.73 -2.04
C ALA A 231 28.37 21.30 -2.21
N VAL A 232 29.31 20.51 -2.75
CA VAL A 232 30.66 20.98 -3.09
C VAL A 232 30.61 22.09 -4.13
N LYS A 233 29.78 21.96 -5.17
CA LYS A 233 29.56 23.04 -6.14
C LYS A 233 28.94 24.29 -5.53
N ASN A 234 28.37 24.20 -4.32
CA ASN A 234 27.82 25.32 -3.55
C ASN A 234 28.78 25.80 -2.43
N GLY A 235 30.06 25.47 -2.52
CA GLY A 235 31.09 25.97 -1.59
C GLY A 235 31.35 25.10 -0.37
N MET A 236 30.80 23.89 -0.29
CA MET A 236 31.06 22.97 0.83
C MET A 236 32.35 22.18 0.65
N ASP A 237 33.29 22.34 1.57
CA ASP A 237 34.48 21.48 1.61
C ASP A 237 34.14 20.08 2.11
N ILE A 238 34.68 19.06 1.46
CA ILE A 238 34.54 17.66 1.84
C ILE A 238 35.92 17.00 1.92
N GLU A 239 36.20 16.34 3.04
CA GLU A 239 37.42 15.56 3.20
C GLU A 239 37.09 14.06 3.27
N ILE A 240 37.74 13.26 2.42
CA ILE A 240 37.68 11.80 2.45
C ILE A 240 38.88 11.29 3.24
N VAL A 241 38.63 10.64 4.36
CA VAL A 241 39.67 10.23 5.31
C VAL A 241 39.69 8.72 5.45
N LEU A 242 40.83 8.10 5.16
CA LEU A 242 41.11 6.72 5.54
C LEU A 242 41.83 6.72 6.89
N THR A 243 41.32 5.98 7.85
CA THR A 243 42.05 5.72 9.10
C THR A 243 42.46 4.27 9.13
N VAL A 244 43.72 4.01 9.51
CA VAL A 244 44.24 2.66 9.68
C VAL A 244 44.86 2.57 11.07
N ASP A 245 44.37 1.67 11.91
CA ASP A 245 44.89 1.44 13.26
C ASP A 245 45.28 -0.04 13.47
N ASP A 246 46.04 -0.33 14.53
CA ASP A 246 46.27 -1.70 14.99
C ASP A 246 44.95 -2.29 15.50
N GLY A 247 44.37 -3.17 14.69
CA GLY A 247 43.07 -3.79 14.95
C GLY A 247 43.11 -4.80 16.09
N THR A 248 44.27 -5.16 16.63
CA THR A 248 44.42 -6.23 17.63
C THR A 248 43.53 -6.02 18.86
N LYS A 249 43.25 -4.77 19.24
CA LYS A 249 42.41 -4.41 20.39
C LYS A 249 40.95 -4.12 20.03
N PHE A 250 40.63 -3.92 18.75
CA PHE A 250 39.32 -3.44 18.29
C PHE A 250 38.51 -4.50 17.54
N VAL A 251 39.18 -5.54 17.04
CA VAL A 251 38.55 -6.65 16.34
C VAL A 251 37.77 -7.54 17.33
N SER A 252 36.50 -7.79 17.01
CA SER A 252 35.61 -8.64 17.81
C SER A 252 36.09 -10.10 17.83
N ASP A 253 35.75 -10.84 18.89
CA ASP A 253 36.08 -12.28 18.97
C ASP A 253 35.42 -13.09 17.85
N GLU A 254 34.26 -12.64 17.36
CA GLU A 254 33.55 -13.26 16.24
C GLU A 254 34.32 -13.09 14.91
N ASP A 255 34.81 -11.87 14.64
CA ASP A 255 35.60 -11.62 13.43
C ASP A 255 36.97 -12.29 13.52
N ARG A 256 37.58 -12.35 14.71
CA ARG A 256 38.83 -13.08 14.95
C ARG A 256 38.68 -14.56 14.57
N ALA A 257 37.60 -15.20 15.03
CA ALA A 257 37.33 -16.61 14.70
C ALA A 257 37.14 -16.83 13.18
N LYS A 258 36.55 -15.86 12.47
CA LYS A 258 36.39 -15.93 11.00
C LYS A 258 37.71 -15.77 10.25
N VAL A 259 38.57 -14.87 10.73
CA VAL A 259 39.93 -14.73 10.18
C VAL A 259 40.74 -16.00 10.41
N GLU A 260 40.72 -16.56 11.62
CA GLU A 260 41.40 -17.81 11.95
C GLU A 260 40.92 -18.98 11.08
N ALA A 261 39.60 -19.15 10.93
CA ALA A 261 39.03 -20.17 10.05
C ALA A 261 39.43 -19.98 8.58
N ALA A 262 39.53 -18.73 8.11
CA ALA A 262 40.01 -18.44 6.76
C ALA A 262 41.51 -18.76 6.60
N ILE A 263 42.34 -18.53 7.62
CA ILE A 263 43.76 -18.90 7.63
C ILE A 263 43.93 -20.43 7.60
N ASP A 264 43.17 -21.16 8.42
CA ASP A 264 43.23 -22.64 8.48
C ASP A 264 42.86 -23.30 7.14
N GLY A 265 42.04 -22.62 6.32
CA GLY A 265 41.69 -23.04 4.97
C GLY A 265 42.79 -22.81 3.91
N ILE A 266 43.88 -22.11 4.26
CA ILE A 266 44.93 -21.69 3.32
C ILE A 266 46.27 -22.31 3.73
N ASN A 267 46.87 -23.09 2.84
CA ASN A 267 48.13 -23.76 3.12
C ASN A 267 49.28 -22.76 3.39
N ASN A 268 50.06 -23.03 4.44
CA ASN A 268 51.20 -22.22 4.89
C ASN A 268 50.88 -20.74 5.22
N CYS A 269 49.62 -20.40 5.51
CA CYS A 269 49.22 -19.05 5.86
C CYS A 269 49.35 -18.80 7.37
N LYS A 270 49.82 -17.62 7.77
CA LYS A 270 49.93 -17.18 9.16
C LYS A 270 49.39 -15.77 9.34
N LEU A 271 48.77 -15.53 10.49
CA LEU A 271 48.34 -14.19 10.90
C LEU A 271 49.58 -13.32 11.16
N GLY A 272 49.65 -12.19 10.47
CA GLY A 272 50.66 -11.16 10.71
C GLY A 272 50.17 -10.10 11.68
N GLN A 273 49.16 -9.32 11.28
CA GLN A 273 48.63 -8.22 12.09
C GLN A 273 47.15 -7.97 11.76
N TYR A 274 46.34 -7.67 12.77
CA TYR A 274 44.99 -7.13 12.56
C TYR A 274 45.05 -5.64 12.22
N LEU A 275 44.26 -5.21 11.25
CA LEU A 275 44.16 -3.82 10.81
C LEU A 275 42.71 -3.36 10.96
N ASP A 276 42.50 -2.26 11.69
CA ASP A 276 41.21 -1.57 11.75
C ASP A 276 41.21 -0.46 10.70
N ILE A 277 40.58 -0.72 9.55
CA ILE A 277 40.55 0.19 8.41
C ILE A 277 39.15 0.78 8.28
N ASN A 278 39.04 2.07 8.54
CA ASN A 278 37.78 2.81 8.42
C ASN A 278 37.89 3.91 7.37
N LEU A 279 36.82 4.08 6.61
CA LEU A 279 36.67 5.19 5.68
C LEU A 279 35.64 6.19 6.23
N PHE A 280 35.98 7.46 6.19
CA PHE A 280 35.10 8.55 6.62
C PHE A 280 34.99 9.62 5.55
N LYS A 281 33.89 10.36 5.59
CA LYS A 281 33.76 11.66 4.95
C LYS A 281 33.44 12.72 5.99
N ILE A 282 34.07 13.87 5.89
CA ILE A 282 33.88 15.00 6.79
C ILE A 282 33.22 16.12 5.99
N LEU A 283 32.02 16.53 6.40
CA LEU A 283 31.23 17.59 5.77
C LEU A 283 31.04 18.73 6.76
N GLY A 284 31.62 19.90 6.52
CA GLY A 284 31.47 21.05 7.42
C GLY A 284 31.86 20.79 8.89
N GLY A 285 32.74 19.81 9.14
CA GLY A 285 33.16 19.37 10.47
C GLY A 285 32.45 18.12 11.00
N ASP A 286 31.34 17.70 10.38
CA ASP A 286 30.62 16.48 10.76
C ASP A 286 31.24 15.26 10.08
N GLN A 287 31.77 14.34 10.88
CA GLN A 287 32.39 13.09 10.41
C GLN A 287 31.35 11.97 10.27
N LYS A 288 31.26 11.39 9.08
CA LYS A 288 30.38 10.27 8.76
C LYS A 288 31.18 9.05 8.29
N ARG A 289 30.97 7.90 8.93
CA ARG A 289 31.61 6.63 8.56
C ARG A 289 30.96 6.02 7.32
N ILE A 290 31.79 5.46 6.45
CA ILE A 290 31.42 4.75 5.22
C ILE A 290 31.80 3.29 5.40
N THR A 291 30.82 2.40 5.38
CA THR A 291 31.03 0.95 5.52
C THR A 291 31.13 0.24 4.18
N GLU A 292 30.60 0.84 3.11
CA GLU A 292 30.67 0.32 1.74
C GLU A 292 30.74 1.48 0.72
N THR A 293 31.47 1.28 -0.37
CA THR A 293 31.56 2.22 -1.51
C THR A 293 30.85 1.68 -2.74
N SER A 294 30.45 2.57 -3.65
CA SER A 294 29.75 2.19 -4.89
C SER A 294 30.67 1.53 -5.94
N ALA A 295 31.99 1.69 -5.78
CA ALA A 295 33.03 1.10 -6.61
C ALA A 295 34.22 0.63 -5.74
N LEU A 296 35.05 -0.25 -6.30
CA LEU A 296 36.29 -0.71 -5.65
C LEU A 296 37.27 0.46 -5.51
N ILE A 297 37.92 0.54 -4.34
CA ILE A 297 39.04 1.45 -4.11
C ILE A 297 40.31 0.64 -3.86
N THR A 298 41.45 1.20 -4.26
CA THR A 298 42.78 0.60 -4.18
C THR A 298 43.55 1.27 -3.05
N ILE A 299 44.01 0.45 -2.10
CA ILE A 299 44.76 0.87 -0.92
C ILE A 299 46.07 0.12 -0.91
N LYS A 300 47.16 0.85 -0.67
CA LYS A 300 48.49 0.29 -0.51
C LYS A 300 48.97 0.52 0.91
N PHE A 301 49.53 -0.50 1.53
CA PHE A 301 50.14 -0.37 2.84
C PHE A 301 51.52 -1.00 2.86
N GLU A 302 52.42 -0.43 3.67
CA GLU A 302 53.75 -0.96 3.91
C GLU A 302 53.64 -2.16 4.85
N VAL A 303 54.27 -3.28 4.49
CA VAL A 303 54.37 -4.45 5.35
C VAL A 303 55.16 -4.07 6.61
N PRO A 304 54.64 -4.32 7.83
CA PRO A 304 55.38 -4.09 9.07
C PRO A 304 56.75 -4.79 9.07
N GLU A 305 57.79 -4.12 9.55
CA GLU A 305 59.18 -4.64 9.51
C GLU A 305 59.32 -6.03 10.14
N ALA A 306 58.56 -6.30 11.22
CA ALA A 306 58.55 -7.59 11.90
C ALA A 306 58.03 -8.76 11.05
N LEU A 307 57.29 -8.48 9.97
CA LEU A 307 56.70 -9.46 9.06
C LEU A 307 57.47 -9.60 7.74
N ARG A 308 58.49 -8.76 7.49
CA ARG A 308 59.26 -8.77 6.24
C ARG A 308 60.19 -9.98 6.17
N SER A 309 60.26 -10.65 5.02
CA SER A 309 61.19 -11.75 4.75
C SER A 309 61.75 -11.70 3.32
N GLU A 310 62.85 -12.42 3.06
CA GLU A 310 63.54 -12.39 1.75
C GLU A 310 62.66 -12.85 0.57
N ASN A 311 61.67 -13.71 0.84
CA ASN A 311 60.69 -14.21 -0.14
C ASN A 311 59.24 -13.99 0.34
N GLY A 312 59.00 -12.89 1.07
CA GLY A 312 57.70 -12.60 1.69
C GLY A 312 56.57 -12.57 0.67
N LYS A 313 55.52 -13.36 0.92
CA LYS A 313 54.24 -13.26 0.22
C LYS A 313 53.18 -12.88 1.23
N TYR A 314 52.29 -11.99 0.82
CA TYR A 314 51.28 -11.41 1.69
C TYR A 314 49.90 -11.44 1.02
N SER A 315 48.87 -11.46 1.85
CA SER A 315 47.48 -11.24 1.45
C SER A 315 46.77 -10.51 2.58
N VAL A 316 45.56 -10.01 2.32
CA VAL A 316 44.69 -9.46 3.37
C VAL A 316 43.42 -10.26 3.47
N ILE A 317 43.06 -10.66 4.67
CA ILE A 317 41.73 -11.22 4.94
C ILE A 317 40.83 -10.08 5.40
N ARG A 318 39.73 -9.85 4.70
CA ARG A 318 38.69 -8.89 5.09
C ARG A 318 37.49 -9.65 5.63
N VAL A 319 36.98 -9.26 6.80
CA VAL A 319 35.69 -9.71 7.32
C VAL A 319 34.70 -8.55 7.27
N HIS A 320 33.57 -8.76 6.59
CA HIS A 320 32.50 -7.78 6.49
C HIS A 320 31.14 -8.47 6.56
N ASN A 321 30.23 -7.98 7.40
CA ASN A 321 28.94 -8.61 7.68
C ASN A 321 29.04 -10.11 8.01
N GLY A 322 30.16 -10.49 8.63
CA GLY A 322 30.43 -11.85 9.05
C GLY A 322 30.90 -12.83 7.97
N GLU A 323 31.25 -12.35 6.78
CA GLU A 323 31.86 -13.14 5.72
C GLU A 323 33.35 -12.78 5.58
N ALA A 324 34.22 -13.79 5.59
CA ALA A 324 35.65 -13.62 5.35
C ALA A 324 35.97 -13.76 3.86
N SER A 325 36.72 -12.81 3.30
CA SER A 325 37.22 -12.82 1.94
C SER A 325 38.73 -12.62 1.93
N VAL A 326 39.45 -13.40 1.13
CA VAL A 326 40.89 -13.22 0.90
C VAL A 326 41.09 -12.24 -0.26
N LEU A 327 41.79 -11.14 0.01
CA LEU A 327 42.22 -10.15 -0.95
C LEU A 327 43.70 -10.41 -1.27
N SER A 328 43.97 -10.81 -2.50
CA SER A 328 45.33 -11.02 -2.98
C SER A 328 46.08 -9.70 -3.09
N ASP A 329 47.38 -9.74 -2.85
CA ASP A 329 48.27 -8.65 -3.20
C ASP A 329 48.27 -8.41 -4.72
N LEU A 330 48.09 -7.16 -5.10
CA LEU A 330 48.04 -6.70 -6.48
C LEU A 330 49.37 -6.09 -6.94
N ASP A 331 50.35 -5.97 -6.04
CA ASP A 331 51.70 -5.54 -6.37
C ASP A 331 52.73 -6.67 -6.17
N ASP A 332 53.89 -6.53 -6.84
CA ASP A 332 54.98 -7.51 -6.78
C ASP A 332 56.07 -7.12 -5.76
N SER A 333 55.83 -6.12 -4.90
CA SER A 333 56.83 -5.58 -3.99
C SER A 333 56.82 -6.34 -2.67
N LEU A 334 58.00 -6.76 -2.22
CA LEU A 334 58.17 -7.50 -0.97
C LEU A 334 57.91 -6.65 0.30
N ASN A 335 57.78 -5.34 0.15
CA ASN A 335 57.66 -4.39 1.26
C ASN A 335 56.29 -3.73 1.34
N THR A 336 55.42 -3.98 0.37
CA THR A 336 54.09 -3.39 0.27
C THR A 336 53.08 -4.48 0.00
N VAL A 337 51.82 -4.16 0.25
CA VAL A 337 50.70 -4.95 -0.25
C VAL A 337 49.67 -3.98 -0.76
N THR A 338 49.18 -4.24 -1.96
CA THR A 338 48.13 -3.46 -2.60
C THR A 338 46.87 -4.30 -2.71
N ILE A 339 45.76 -3.79 -2.19
CA ILE A 339 44.46 -4.46 -2.26
C ILE A 339 43.41 -3.57 -2.90
N GLN A 340 42.39 -4.21 -3.48
CA GLN A 340 41.14 -3.55 -3.84
C GLN A 340 40.02 -3.98 -2.89
N THR A 341 39.23 -3.02 -2.42
CA THR A 341 38.07 -3.28 -1.55
C THR A 341 36.98 -2.23 -1.76
N ASP A 342 35.75 -2.64 -1.55
CA ASP A 342 34.54 -1.82 -1.54
C ASP A 342 33.83 -1.81 -0.18
N LYS A 343 34.39 -2.52 0.82
CA LYS A 343 33.78 -2.74 2.14
C LYS A 343 34.80 -2.47 3.23
N PHE A 344 34.42 -1.78 4.29
CA PHE A 344 35.29 -1.31 5.39
C PHE A 344 34.76 -1.83 6.73
N SER A 345 35.49 -2.78 7.30
CA SER A 345 35.21 -3.38 8.61
C SER A 345 36.51 -3.96 9.18
N THR A 346 36.63 -5.28 9.33
CA THR A 346 37.80 -5.91 9.95
C THR A 346 38.77 -6.40 8.87
N TYR A 347 40.06 -6.13 9.04
CA TYR A 347 41.11 -6.64 8.15
C TYR A 347 42.21 -7.35 8.93
N ALA A 348 42.87 -8.30 8.29
CA ALA A 348 44.03 -8.99 8.82
C ALA A 348 45.07 -9.17 7.71
N LEU A 349 46.24 -8.58 7.91
CA LEU A 349 47.42 -8.86 7.11
C LEU A 349 47.92 -10.27 7.45
N VAL A 350 48.04 -11.11 6.44
CA VAL A 350 48.55 -12.48 6.55
C VAL A 350 49.77 -12.66 5.66
N TYR A 351 50.65 -13.58 6.05
CA TYR A 351 51.86 -13.92 5.30
C TYR A 351 51.96 -15.43 5.09
N TYR A 352 52.72 -15.84 4.08
CA TYR A 352 52.93 -17.24 3.76
C TYR A 352 54.34 -17.69 4.16
N GLU A 353 54.43 -18.78 4.91
CA GLU A 353 55.72 -19.39 5.27
C GLU A 353 56.23 -20.28 4.12
N GLU A 354 57.51 -20.16 3.78
CA GLU A 354 58.15 -21.10 2.85
C GLU A 354 58.34 -22.45 3.54
N VAL A 355 58.01 -23.52 2.82
CA VAL A 355 58.36 -24.88 3.23
C VAL A 355 59.86 -25.04 3.00
N GLN A 356 60.65 -25.15 4.06
CA GLN A 356 62.07 -25.47 3.92
C GLN A 356 62.21 -26.80 3.17
N SER A 357 62.83 -26.76 1.98
CA SER A 357 63.28 -27.98 1.31
C SER A 357 64.39 -28.63 2.14
N PRO A 358 64.40 -29.97 2.30
CA PRO A 358 65.41 -30.63 3.13
C PRO A 358 66.80 -30.42 2.52
N VAL A 359 67.72 -29.90 3.34
CA VAL A 359 69.14 -29.71 3.03
C VAL A 359 69.77 -31.06 2.69
N GLN A 360 70.20 -31.25 1.44
CA GLN A 360 71.12 -32.34 1.07
C GLN A 360 72.55 -31.91 1.44
N SER A 361 73.15 -32.64 2.37
CA SER A 361 74.56 -32.55 2.73
C SER A 361 75.43 -33.06 1.58
N GLU A 362 76.37 -32.25 1.11
CA GLU A 362 77.38 -32.66 0.14
C GLU A 362 78.45 -33.56 0.77
N THR A 363 78.86 -34.60 0.05
CA THR A 363 80.22 -35.17 0.16
C THR A 363 80.79 -35.46 -1.23
N PRO A 364 82.14 -35.41 -1.37
CA PRO A 364 82.80 -35.02 -2.61
C PRO A 364 83.09 -36.19 -3.55
N ASN A 365 83.17 -35.82 -4.83
CA ASN A 365 83.52 -36.66 -5.96
C ASN A 365 84.90 -37.31 -5.78
N GLY A 366 84.96 -38.64 -5.83
CA GLY A 366 86.18 -39.44 -5.95
C GLY A 366 85.97 -40.48 -7.03
N SER A 367 86.69 -40.31 -8.14
CA SER A 367 86.87 -41.32 -9.17
C SER A 367 87.70 -42.49 -8.60
N ASP A 368 87.37 -43.72 -8.98
CA ASP A 368 88.25 -44.57 -9.77
C ASP A 368 87.70 -46.01 -9.88
N ASP A 369 87.76 -46.49 -11.12
CA ASP A 369 88.10 -47.84 -11.55
C ASP A 369 87.21 -49.06 -11.22
N ASN A 370 86.54 -49.50 -12.30
CA ASN A 370 86.79 -50.79 -12.98
C ASN A 370 86.71 -52.10 -12.18
N ASN A 371 85.70 -52.88 -12.58
CA ASN A 371 85.83 -54.23 -13.16
C ASN A 371 85.37 -55.46 -12.33
N ASP A 372 84.88 -56.41 -13.12
CA ASP A 372 84.48 -57.80 -12.88
C ASP A 372 83.14 -58.06 -12.18
N ASN A 373 82.05 -58.38 -12.91
CA ASN A 373 81.76 -59.49 -13.84
C ASN A 373 81.26 -60.76 -13.12
N SER A 374 80.24 -61.33 -13.76
CA SER A 374 79.69 -62.69 -13.69
C SER A 374 78.59 -63.01 -12.65
N ASN A 375 77.39 -63.22 -13.22
CA ASN A 375 76.52 -64.40 -13.08
C ASN A 375 75.81 -64.63 -11.73
N ASP A 376 74.53 -64.99 -11.65
CA ASP A 376 73.66 -65.70 -12.59
C ASP A 376 72.19 -65.63 -12.11
N ASN A 377 71.30 -65.91 -13.06
CA ASN A 377 69.96 -66.51 -12.94
C ASN A 377 68.72 -65.64 -12.72
N ASP A 378 67.99 -65.55 -13.84
CA ASP A 378 66.65 -66.09 -14.03
C ASP A 378 65.44 -65.33 -13.47
N ASP A 379 64.65 -64.89 -14.47
CA ASP A 379 63.24 -65.19 -14.68
C ASP A 379 62.25 -64.02 -14.60
N ASN A 380 61.74 -63.75 -15.81
CA ASN A 380 60.41 -63.27 -16.19
C ASN A 380 60.14 -61.77 -16.17
N ASP A 381 60.42 -61.16 -17.31
CA ASP A 381 59.63 -60.06 -17.86
C ASP A 381 58.86 -60.59 -19.09
N ASP A 382 57.56 -60.36 -19.15
CA ASP A 382 56.87 -59.95 -20.37
C ASP A 382 55.38 -59.62 -20.10
N ASN A 383 55.16 -58.31 -19.91
CA ASN A 383 54.44 -57.44 -20.85
C ASN A 383 52.88 -57.38 -20.94
N LEU A 384 52.46 -56.12 -21.16
CA LEU A 384 51.23 -55.57 -21.81
C LEU A 384 49.95 -55.26 -20.96
N PRO A 385 49.09 -54.29 -21.37
CA PRO A 385 49.31 -52.83 -21.49
C PRO A 385 48.01 -52.00 -21.17
N THR A 386 47.94 -50.78 -21.74
CA THR A 386 46.78 -49.87 -21.96
C THR A 386 46.57 -48.80 -20.88
N GLY A 387 46.32 -47.52 -21.17
CA GLY A 387 45.93 -46.81 -22.40
C GLY A 387 44.88 -45.74 -22.05
N TYR A 388 44.75 -44.71 -22.90
CA TYR A 388 43.70 -43.67 -22.97
C TYR A 388 43.86 -42.44 -22.06
N ALA A 389 43.39 -41.25 -22.41
CA ALA A 389 43.32 -40.42 -23.64
C ALA A 389 42.65 -39.12 -23.17
N VAL A 390 43.17 -37.96 -23.59
CA VAL A 390 42.75 -36.62 -23.16
C VAL A 390 41.55 -36.14 -23.98
N SER A 391 40.56 -35.50 -23.33
CA SER A 391 39.44 -34.80 -23.97
C SER A 391 39.26 -33.40 -23.37
N LEU A 392 39.15 -32.39 -24.23
CA LEU A 392 38.85 -30.98 -23.94
C LEU A 392 37.40 -30.67 -24.34
N ILE A 393 36.69 -29.84 -23.56
CA ILE A 393 35.37 -29.29 -23.91
C ILE A 393 35.40 -27.76 -23.69
N PRO A 394 34.90 -26.93 -24.62
CA PRO A 394 34.57 -25.54 -24.37
C PRO A 394 33.05 -25.34 -24.15
N PHE A 395 32.66 -24.46 -23.23
CA PHE A 395 31.28 -24.01 -23.08
C PHE A 395 31.14 -22.55 -23.54
N THR A 396 30.34 -22.33 -24.58
CA THR A 396 29.81 -21.02 -24.99
C THR A 396 28.38 -20.90 -24.48
N ALA A 397 28.06 -19.84 -23.73
CA ALA A 397 26.69 -19.53 -23.31
C ALA A 397 26.17 -18.31 -24.10
N ALA A 398 25.05 -18.51 -24.81
CA ALA A 398 24.28 -17.47 -25.46
C ALA A 398 23.14 -17.00 -24.54
N ILE A 399 22.98 -15.69 -24.38
CA ILE A 399 21.88 -15.06 -23.64
C ILE A 399 20.79 -14.66 -24.65
N ILE A 400 19.59 -15.22 -24.51
CA ILE A 400 18.37 -14.81 -25.22
C ILE A 400 17.53 -13.96 -24.26
N PHE A 401 17.29 -12.70 -24.62
CA PHE A 401 16.37 -11.78 -23.95
C PHE A 401 14.99 -11.91 -24.59
N THR A 402 13.94 -12.24 -23.80
CA THR A 402 12.54 -12.06 -24.21
C THR A 402 11.84 -11.12 -23.24
N LEU A 403 11.64 -9.87 -23.69
CA LEU A 403 10.71 -8.90 -23.13
C LEU A 403 9.33 -9.15 -23.75
N THR A 404 8.33 -9.45 -22.93
CA THR A 404 6.93 -9.22 -23.31
C THR A 404 6.18 -8.52 -22.18
N SER A 405 5.84 -7.27 -22.47
CA SER A 405 5.03 -6.34 -21.71
C SER A 405 3.62 -6.86 -21.39
N PHE A 406 3.22 -6.74 -20.12
CA PHE A 406 1.84 -6.86 -19.68
C PHE A 406 1.05 -5.60 -20.06
N ARG A 407 0.04 -5.74 -20.92
CA ARG A 407 -0.96 -4.69 -21.21
C ARG A 407 -2.30 -5.14 -20.61
N ARG A 408 -2.73 -4.47 -19.55
CA ARG A 408 -4.08 -4.56 -18.98
C ARG A 408 -5.02 -3.80 -19.91
N LYS A 409 -6.07 -4.46 -20.43
CA LYS A 409 -7.14 -3.82 -21.19
C LYS A 409 -8.46 -4.17 -20.53
N GLU A 410 -9.14 -3.13 -20.05
CA GLU A 410 -10.53 -3.15 -19.61
C GLU A 410 -11.48 -3.40 -20.78
N LYS A 411 -12.59 -4.06 -20.45
CA LYS A 411 -13.95 -4.11 -21.06
C LYS A 411 -14.66 -5.26 -20.33
N LYS A 412 -15.83 -5.15 -19.72
CA LYS A 412 -17.01 -4.31 -19.93
C LYS A 412 -17.76 -4.21 -18.59
#